data_AF-A0A3P7PLV4-F1
#
_entry.id   AF-A0A3P7PLV4-F1
#
_cell.length_a   1.000
_cell.length_b   1.000
_cell.length_c   1.000
_cell.angle_alpha   90.00
_cell.angle_beta   90.00
_cell.angle_gamma   90.00
#
_symmetry.space_group_name_H-M   'P 1'
#
loop_
_entity.id
_entity.type
_entity.pdbx_description
1 polymer ?
#
loop_
_entity_poly.entity_id
_entity_poly.type
_entity_poly.pdbx_seq_one_letter_code
_entity_poly.pdbx_strand_id
1 'polypeptide(L)'
;MYQTLHKWDEALELAKATNYGGYEQLKANYYRALFDTGQDAKAAEIKIADGDVAGAVNLYLKAKQPVQALSTALTDPALAKDDQLMSSIAAQLMQSQIFDKAGELYEHMKDFEKALECYVNGKAFNKAIQLARFSAPEQVVKLEEDWGDYLVSMGQHEASINHFLEANSLTKAAEAAIQAKEWSKAVQIADVIQDPQVSSDFYGRIAAHYATTEELDRAERLYLEANLQKEAIAMYIKHNHWADAYRLSEEFLGKEETFALYEAKAEELEQQGRYADAEQLYVSIGMSNRAVMMYRNAERNDDVIRLVEQYHGEHLQDTHKRLGMEHEERGDLRLAEEEYLKAGDVKAAINMYREKEMWTDAYRLARSEGGEQEQKQAKYNRNNKNQ
;
A
#
# COMPACT_ATOMS: atom_id res chain seq x y z
N MET A 1 -20.70 13.50 72.49
CA MET A 1 -21.66 13.17 71.41
C MET A 1 -20.99 13.21 70.04
N TYR A 2 -20.43 14.33 69.58
CA TYR A 2 -19.78 14.37 68.26
C TYR A 2 -18.55 13.44 68.16
N GLN A 3 -17.66 13.43 69.17
CA GLN A 3 -16.50 12.51 69.23
C GLN A 3 -16.92 11.03 69.20
N THR A 4 -17.98 10.67 69.93
CA THR A 4 -18.52 9.29 70.00
C THR A 4 -19.23 8.87 68.71
N LEU A 5 -19.62 9.82 67.86
CA LEU A 5 -20.23 9.58 66.55
C LEU A 5 -19.21 9.73 65.40
N HIS A 6 -17.93 9.86 65.70
CA HIS A 6 -16.84 10.10 64.74
C HIS A 6 -17.04 11.34 63.84
N LYS A 7 -17.85 12.32 64.29
CA LYS A 7 -18.12 13.59 63.61
C LYS A 7 -17.14 14.66 64.06
N TRP A 8 -15.88 14.46 63.73
CA TRP A 8 -14.77 15.24 64.26
C TRP A 8 -14.64 16.62 63.60
N ASP A 9 -14.91 16.71 62.29
CA ASP A 9 -14.85 17.97 61.55
C ASP A 9 -15.93 18.93 62.07
N GLU A 10 -17.18 18.45 62.26
CA GLU A 10 -18.27 19.26 62.81
C GLU A 10 -18.03 19.63 64.28
N ALA A 11 -17.35 18.75 65.04
CA ALA A 11 -16.96 19.05 66.42
C ALA A 11 -15.96 20.21 66.48
N LEU A 12 -14.97 20.23 65.57
CA LEU A 12 -13.98 21.30 65.50
C LEU A 12 -14.58 22.61 65.01
N GLU A 13 -15.43 22.57 63.99
CA GLU A 13 -16.11 23.78 63.49
C GLU A 13 -16.98 24.42 64.58
N LEU A 14 -17.78 23.62 65.29
CA LEU A 14 -18.61 24.12 66.39
C LEU A 14 -17.75 24.67 67.52
N ALA A 15 -16.72 23.94 67.94
CA ALA A 15 -15.83 24.38 69.00
C ALA A 15 -15.09 25.69 68.67
N LYS A 16 -14.70 25.87 67.40
CA LYS A 16 -14.11 27.11 66.89
C LYS A 16 -15.12 28.25 66.88
N ALA A 17 -16.34 28.00 66.39
CA ALA A 17 -17.41 29.00 66.34
C ALA A 17 -17.84 29.49 67.73
N THR A 18 -17.77 28.63 68.74
CA THR A 18 -18.17 28.97 70.11
C THR A 18 -17.02 29.43 71.01
N ASN A 19 -15.78 29.58 70.49
CA ASN A 19 -14.57 29.85 71.29
C ASN A 19 -14.44 28.89 72.50
N TYR A 20 -14.62 27.60 72.26
CA TYR A 20 -14.58 26.59 73.31
C TYR A 20 -13.17 26.49 73.92
N GLY A 21 -13.03 26.68 75.23
CA GLY A 21 -11.73 26.70 75.92
C GLY A 21 -10.92 25.40 75.83
N GLY A 22 -11.56 24.27 75.51
CA GLY A 22 -10.90 22.98 75.27
C GLY A 22 -10.61 22.68 73.80
N TYR A 23 -10.67 23.68 72.90
CA TYR A 23 -10.49 23.49 71.45
C TYR A 23 -9.17 22.78 71.11
N GLU A 24 -8.05 23.21 71.70
CA GLU A 24 -6.74 22.59 71.43
C GLU A 24 -6.69 21.11 71.85
N GLN A 25 -7.34 20.76 72.96
CA GLN A 25 -7.39 19.38 73.42
C GLN A 25 -8.33 18.52 72.57
N LEU A 26 -9.45 19.08 72.11
CA LEU A 26 -10.36 18.43 71.16
C LEU A 26 -9.63 18.13 69.83
N LYS A 27 -8.88 19.10 69.33
CA LYS A 27 -8.08 19.01 68.12
C LYS A 27 -6.94 17.99 68.25
N ALA A 28 -6.23 17.98 69.39
CA ALA A 28 -5.22 16.97 69.67
C ALA A 28 -5.80 15.54 69.71
N ASN A 29 -7.00 15.37 70.28
CA ASN A 29 -7.69 14.08 70.29
C ASN A 29 -8.10 13.64 68.88
N TYR A 30 -8.59 14.57 68.05
CA TYR A 30 -8.90 14.25 66.65
C TYR A 30 -7.64 13.86 65.88
N TYR A 31 -6.55 14.61 66.07
CA TYR A 31 -5.26 14.33 65.44
C TYR A 31 -4.75 12.92 65.80
N ARG A 32 -4.85 12.54 67.08
CA ARG A 32 -4.53 11.18 67.53
C ARG A 32 -5.43 10.14 66.85
N ALA A 33 -6.73 10.39 66.77
CA ALA A 33 -7.66 9.48 66.08
C ALA A 33 -7.33 9.31 64.59
N LEU A 34 -6.95 10.38 63.90
CA LEU A 34 -6.51 10.32 62.50
C LEU A 34 -5.22 9.51 62.34
N PHE A 35 -4.25 9.71 63.24
CA PHE A 35 -3.01 8.94 63.25
C PHE A 35 -3.25 7.44 63.51
N ASP A 36 -4.07 7.12 64.51
CA ASP A 36 -4.39 5.74 64.90
C ASP A 36 -5.16 4.99 63.79
N THR A 37 -5.91 5.73 62.97
CA THR A 37 -6.69 5.17 61.83
C THR A 37 -5.95 5.26 60.49
N GLY A 38 -4.72 5.77 60.46
CA GLY A 38 -3.92 5.90 59.23
C GLY A 38 -4.44 6.97 58.25
N GLN A 39 -5.29 7.89 58.69
CA GLN A 39 -5.84 8.98 57.87
C GLN A 39 -4.86 10.15 57.75
N ASP A 40 -3.63 9.87 57.32
CA ASP A 40 -2.52 10.83 57.28
C ASP A 40 -2.84 12.06 56.40
N ALA A 41 -3.55 11.88 55.27
CA ALA A 41 -3.97 12.99 54.40
C ALA A 41 -4.91 13.99 55.10
N LYS A 42 -5.88 13.49 55.88
CA LYS A 42 -6.81 14.34 56.64
C LYS A 42 -6.09 15.07 57.78
N ALA A 43 -5.11 14.42 58.40
CA ALA A 43 -4.25 15.05 59.40
C ALA A 43 -3.41 16.19 58.78
N ALA A 44 -3.01 16.06 57.50
CA ALA A 44 -2.28 17.09 56.77
C ALA A 44 -3.13 18.36 56.56
N GLU A 45 -4.42 18.22 56.23
CA GLU A 45 -5.34 19.38 56.10
C GLU A 45 -5.41 20.20 57.40
N ILE A 46 -5.46 19.52 58.55
CA ILE A 46 -5.46 20.18 59.87
C ILE A 46 -4.13 20.91 60.09
N LYS A 47 -3.00 20.30 59.71
CA LYS A 47 -1.67 20.94 59.80
C LYS A 47 -1.55 22.19 58.94
N ILE A 48 -2.12 22.19 57.73
CA ILE A 48 -2.19 23.38 56.88
C ILE A 48 -3.00 24.48 57.57
N ALA A 49 -4.16 24.14 58.14
CA ALA A 49 -4.99 25.10 58.88
C ALA A 49 -4.27 25.72 60.10
N ASP A 50 -3.25 25.04 60.61
CA ASP A 50 -2.41 25.47 61.73
C ASP A 50 -1.17 26.26 61.31
N GLY A 51 -0.94 26.40 60.00
CA GLY A 51 0.26 27.03 59.45
C GLY A 51 1.51 26.14 59.47
N ASP A 52 1.40 24.87 59.90
CA ASP A 52 2.50 23.90 59.86
C ASP A 52 2.54 23.18 58.50
N VAL A 53 2.95 23.93 57.48
CA VAL A 53 3.03 23.46 56.10
C VAL A 53 4.02 22.29 55.98
N ALA A 54 5.17 22.36 56.67
CA ALA A 54 6.19 21.31 56.64
C ALA A 54 5.66 19.97 57.21
N GLY A 55 4.93 20.02 58.33
CA GLY A 55 4.25 18.85 58.89
C GLY A 55 3.22 18.26 57.94
N ALA A 56 2.44 19.11 57.25
CA ALA A 56 1.46 18.67 56.27
C ALA A 56 2.10 17.96 55.07
N VAL A 57 3.19 18.49 54.52
CA VAL A 57 3.92 17.86 53.40
C VAL A 57 4.40 16.46 53.79
N ASN A 58 5.01 16.31 54.96
CA ASN A 58 5.47 15.00 55.45
C ASN A 58 4.32 13.99 55.62
N LEU A 59 3.16 14.45 56.07
CA LEU A 59 1.97 13.59 56.17
C LEU A 59 1.43 13.17 54.80
N TYR A 60 1.39 14.07 53.81
CA TYR A 60 1.01 13.71 52.45
C TYR A 60 1.99 12.71 51.83
N LEU A 61 3.29 12.86 52.07
CA LEU A 61 4.30 11.88 51.64
C LEU A 61 4.10 10.50 52.30
N LYS A 62 3.76 10.48 53.59
CA LYS A 62 3.42 9.24 54.31
C LYS A 62 2.14 8.59 53.78
N ALA A 63 1.16 9.42 53.41
CA ALA A 63 -0.09 8.99 52.79
C ALA A 63 0.06 8.54 51.32
N LYS A 64 1.27 8.56 50.75
CA LYS A 64 1.54 8.30 49.33
C LYS A 64 0.71 9.21 48.40
N GLN A 65 0.60 10.48 48.79
CA GLN A 65 -0.08 11.54 48.06
C GLN A 65 0.93 12.61 47.59
N PRO A 66 1.85 12.25 46.68
CA PRO A 66 2.97 13.12 46.32
C PRO A 66 2.54 14.37 45.54
N VAL A 67 1.41 14.34 44.84
CA VAL A 67 0.87 15.52 44.14
C VAL A 67 0.40 16.58 45.15
N GLN A 68 -0.32 16.16 46.20
CA GLN A 68 -0.75 17.03 47.29
C GLN A 68 0.45 17.53 48.11
N ALA A 69 1.45 16.65 48.34
CA ALA A 69 2.69 17.02 48.99
C ALA A 69 3.41 18.14 48.19
N LEU A 70 3.54 17.96 46.88
CA LEU A 70 4.15 18.96 45.99
C LEU A 70 3.38 20.27 45.99
N SER A 71 2.06 20.24 45.77
CA SER A 71 1.24 21.46 45.73
C SER A 71 1.32 22.22 47.05
N THR A 72 1.36 21.51 48.18
CA THR A 72 1.48 22.10 49.51
C THR A 72 2.87 22.70 49.73
N ALA A 73 3.94 21.99 49.36
CA ALA A 73 5.31 22.48 49.47
C ALA A 73 5.54 23.76 48.64
N LEU A 74 4.93 23.85 47.46
CA LEU A 74 5.02 25.03 46.59
C LEU A 74 4.33 26.28 47.15
N THR A 75 3.45 26.14 48.17
CA THR A 75 2.85 27.30 48.84
C THR A 75 3.79 27.99 49.83
N ASP A 76 4.86 27.32 50.26
CA ASP A 76 5.85 27.84 51.20
C ASP A 76 7.21 28.06 50.50
N PRO A 77 7.72 29.30 50.40
CA PRO A 77 8.97 29.59 49.70
C PRO A 77 10.24 28.93 50.28
N ALA A 78 10.25 28.56 51.57
CA ALA A 78 11.38 27.87 52.19
C ALA A 78 11.36 26.39 51.81
N LEU A 79 10.19 25.74 51.87
CA LEU A 79 10.03 24.35 51.44
C LEU A 79 10.24 24.19 49.94
N ALA A 80 9.78 25.15 49.14
CA ALA A 80 9.97 25.15 47.69
C ALA A 80 11.45 25.23 47.26
N LYS A 81 12.36 25.66 48.15
CA LYS A 81 13.82 25.73 47.92
C LYS A 81 14.59 24.61 48.61
N ASP A 82 13.91 23.71 49.31
CA ASP A 82 14.54 22.56 49.97
C ASP A 82 14.74 21.43 48.94
N ASP A 83 15.97 21.34 48.42
CA ASP A 83 16.34 20.35 47.41
C ASP A 83 16.15 18.90 47.88
N GLN A 84 16.33 18.61 49.18
CA GLN A 84 16.16 17.25 49.72
C GLN A 84 14.69 16.88 49.76
N LEU A 85 13.85 17.80 50.21
CA LEU A 85 12.40 17.61 50.23
C LEU A 85 11.85 17.43 48.80
N MET A 86 12.23 18.33 47.89
CA MET A 86 11.78 18.26 46.50
C MET A 86 12.26 16.97 45.81
N SER A 87 13.51 16.54 46.07
CA SER A 87 14.01 15.24 45.58
C SER A 87 13.18 14.06 46.10
N SER A 88 12.77 14.08 47.37
CA SER A 88 11.94 13.04 47.98
C SER A 88 10.53 13.00 47.38
N ILE A 89 9.91 14.17 47.19
CA ILE A 89 8.62 14.31 46.51
C ILE A 89 8.73 13.78 45.07
N ALA A 90 9.77 14.18 44.33
CA ALA A 90 10.00 13.73 42.96
C ALA A 90 10.18 12.21 42.87
N ALA A 91 10.95 11.60 43.77
CA ALA A 91 11.13 10.16 43.83
C ALA A 91 9.80 9.41 44.08
N GLN A 92 8.92 9.95 44.95
CA GLN A 92 7.59 9.38 45.15
C GLN A 92 6.68 9.56 43.94
N LEU A 93 6.74 10.69 43.23
CA LEU A 93 6.02 10.90 41.98
C LEU A 93 6.44 9.85 40.94
N MET A 94 7.74 9.58 40.79
CA MET A 94 8.25 8.53 39.91
C MET A 94 7.76 7.14 40.33
N GLN A 95 7.84 6.80 41.62
CA GLN A 95 7.33 5.51 42.13
C GLN A 95 5.83 5.33 41.89
N SER A 96 5.08 6.43 41.87
CA SER A 96 3.65 6.46 41.59
C SER A 96 3.33 6.54 40.09
N GLN A 97 4.35 6.50 39.22
CA GLN A 97 4.25 6.64 37.76
C GLN A 97 3.62 7.96 37.31
N ILE A 98 3.71 9.01 38.13
CA ILE A 98 3.22 10.36 37.82
C ILE A 98 4.37 11.14 37.18
N PHE A 99 4.78 10.70 35.99
CA PHE A 99 6.00 11.16 35.34
C PHE A 99 5.95 12.61 34.89
N ASP A 100 4.78 13.12 34.47
CA ASP A 100 4.66 14.52 34.02
C ASP A 100 5.03 15.52 35.12
N LYS A 101 4.52 15.29 36.34
CA LYS A 101 4.80 16.14 37.49
C LYS A 101 6.20 15.93 38.04
N ALA A 102 6.71 14.70 38.01
CA ALA A 102 8.09 14.41 38.38
C ALA A 102 9.08 15.15 37.45
N GLY A 103 8.84 15.11 36.13
CA GLY A 103 9.65 15.80 35.13
C GLY A 103 9.65 17.32 35.32
N GLU A 104 8.47 17.93 35.49
CA GLU A 104 8.33 19.37 35.77
C GLU A 104 9.12 19.77 37.03
N LEU A 105 9.06 18.96 38.09
CA LEU A 105 9.77 19.22 39.33
C LEU A 105 11.30 19.11 39.16
N TYR A 106 11.79 18.05 38.51
CA TYR A 106 13.23 17.89 38.24
C TYR A 106 13.77 18.99 37.33
N GLU A 107 12.97 19.45 36.36
CA GLU A 107 13.32 20.57 35.49
C GLU A 107 13.47 21.88 36.29
N HIS A 108 12.53 22.14 37.23
CA HIS A 108 12.66 23.27 38.16
C HIS A 108 13.90 23.18 39.06
N MET A 109 14.25 21.97 39.49
CA MET A 109 15.46 21.68 40.25
C MET A 109 16.74 21.70 39.38
N LYS A 110 16.61 21.87 38.06
CA LYS A 110 17.70 21.81 37.06
C LYS A 110 18.42 20.45 37.00
N ASP A 111 17.77 19.40 37.48
CA ASP A 111 18.21 18.02 37.30
C ASP A 111 17.65 17.50 35.95
N PHE A 112 18.24 17.99 34.86
CA PHE A 112 17.72 17.77 33.52
C PHE A 112 17.78 16.29 33.09
N GLU A 113 18.74 15.53 33.62
CA GLU A 113 18.88 14.09 33.33
C GLU A 113 17.66 13.32 33.85
N LYS A 114 17.26 13.53 35.11
CA LYS A 114 16.05 12.89 35.66
C LYS A 114 14.76 13.44 35.07
N ALA A 115 14.73 14.73 34.73
CA ALA A 115 13.58 15.31 34.03
C ALA A 115 13.35 14.65 32.67
N LEU A 116 14.42 14.43 31.89
CA LEU A 116 14.37 13.69 30.62
C LEU A 116 13.87 12.25 30.83
N GLU A 117 14.42 11.53 31.81
CA GLU A 117 13.98 10.18 32.15
C GLU A 117 12.47 10.13 32.45
N CYS A 118 11.98 11.08 33.24
CA CYS A 118 10.55 11.20 33.55
C CYS A 118 9.73 11.44 32.27
N TYR A 119 10.09 12.42 31.44
CA TYR A 119 9.32 12.70 30.23
C TYR A 119 9.30 11.53 29.24
N VAL A 120 10.40 10.78 29.10
CA VAL A 120 10.46 9.57 28.26
C VAL A 120 9.58 8.46 28.84
N ASN A 121 9.65 8.21 30.15
CA ASN A 121 8.81 7.21 30.82
C ASN A 121 7.31 7.57 30.74
N GLY A 122 6.98 8.85 30.82
CA GLY A 122 5.62 9.39 30.65
C GLY A 122 5.16 9.49 29.19
N LYS A 123 6.00 9.10 28.20
CA LYS A 123 5.72 9.25 26.77
C LYS A 123 5.46 10.70 26.33
N ALA A 124 5.93 11.67 27.11
CA ALA A 124 5.88 13.10 26.81
C ALA A 124 7.07 13.53 25.93
N PHE A 125 7.26 12.88 24.78
CA PHE A 125 8.41 13.06 23.90
C PHE A 125 8.63 14.50 23.46
N ASN A 126 7.54 15.26 23.22
CA ASN A 126 7.62 16.66 22.83
C ASN A 126 8.32 17.52 23.91
N LYS A 127 7.99 17.30 25.20
CA LYS A 127 8.69 17.95 26.32
C LYS A 127 10.13 17.45 26.44
N ALA A 128 10.34 16.14 26.31
CA ALA A 128 11.68 15.55 26.38
C ALA A 128 12.62 16.15 25.31
N ILE A 129 12.18 16.28 24.06
CA ILE A 129 12.99 16.84 22.97
C ILE A 129 13.25 18.33 23.18
N GLN A 130 12.26 19.11 23.62
CA GLN A 130 12.47 20.52 23.93
C GLN A 130 13.53 20.71 25.01
N LEU A 131 13.48 19.89 26.06
CA LEU A 131 14.49 19.90 27.13
C LEU A 131 15.86 19.42 26.62
N ALA A 132 15.90 18.35 25.82
CA ALA A 132 17.13 17.79 25.27
C ALA A 132 17.84 18.77 24.35
N ARG A 133 17.12 19.52 23.51
CA ARG A 133 17.72 20.56 22.64
C ARG A 133 18.54 21.59 23.40
N PHE A 134 18.20 21.85 24.66
CA PHE A 134 18.94 22.76 25.53
C PHE A 134 19.99 22.05 26.39
N SER A 135 19.66 20.90 26.97
CA SER A 135 20.45 20.25 28.03
C SER A 135 21.30 19.07 27.57
N ALA A 136 20.87 18.36 26.53
CA ALA A 136 21.53 17.16 26.00
C ALA A 136 21.25 17.01 24.49
N PRO A 137 21.78 17.91 23.63
CA PRO A 137 21.46 17.93 22.19
C PRO A 137 21.79 16.62 21.47
N GLU A 138 22.79 15.89 21.94
CA GLU A 138 23.18 14.58 21.44
C GLU A 138 22.10 13.49 21.60
N GLN A 139 21.15 13.67 22.52
CA GLN A 139 20.04 12.73 22.73
C GLN A 139 18.85 12.99 21.81
N VAL A 140 18.77 14.16 21.15
CA VAL A 140 17.60 14.56 20.35
C VAL A 140 17.30 13.53 19.25
N VAL A 141 18.31 13.09 18.51
CA VAL A 141 18.16 12.10 17.41
C VAL A 141 17.55 10.81 17.93
N LYS A 142 18.04 10.30 19.06
CA LYS A 142 17.50 9.08 19.69
C LYS A 142 16.07 9.28 20.17
N LEU A 143 15.75 10.43 20.77
CA LEU A 143 14.39 10.73 21.24
C LEU A 143 13.39 10.86 20.09
N GLU A 144 13.79 11.43 18.96
CA GLU A 144 12.97 11.46 17.74
C GLU A 144 12.72 10.04 17.23
N GLU A 145 13.72 9.15 17.25
CA GLU A 145 13.54 7.74 16.88
C GLU A 145 12.59 7.01 17.84
N ASP A 146 12.78 7.16 19.15
CA ASP A 146 11.94 6.56 20.20
C ASP A 146 10.48 7.06 20.10
N TRP A 147 10.28 8.33 19.72
CA TRP A 147 8.96 8.89 19.47
C TRP A 147 8.33 8.27 18.21
N GLY A 148 9.11 8.15 17.13
CA GLY A 148 8.68 7.44 15.93
C GLY A 148 8.22 6.01 16.22
N ASP A 149 9.02 5.25 16.98
CA ASP A 149 8.70 3.87 17.39
C ASP A 149 7.44 3.81 18.25
N TYR A 150 7.25 4.76 19.17
CA TYR A 150 6.04 4.86 19.97
C TYR A 150 4.80 5.15 19.11
N LEU A 151 4.88 6.08 18.16
CA LEU A 151 3.78 6.39 17.23
C LEU A 151 3.41 5.19 16.38
N VAL A 152 4.40 4.45 15.87
CA VAL A 152 4.17 3.17 15.16
C VAL A 152 3.44 2.17 16.06
N SER A 153 3.83 2.03 17.33
CA SER A 153 3.15 1.13 18.28
C SER A 153 1.68 1.49 18.52
N MET A 154 1.31 2.76 18.30
CA MET A 154 -0.06 3.28 18.36
C MET A 154 -0.79 3.21 17.01
N GLY A 155 -0.16 2.69 15.94
CA GLY A 155 -0.69 2.64 14.58
C GLY A 155 -0.65 3.97 13.83
N GLN A 156 0.03 4.99 14.37
CA GLN A 156 0.13 6.33 13.79
C GLN A 156 1.33 6.44 12.83
N HIS A 157 1.33 5.60 11.78
CA HIS A 157 2.44 5.51 10.84
C HIS A 157 2.74 6.82 10.11
N GLU A 158 1.71 7.56 9.68
CA GLU A 158 1.91 8.83 8.97
C GLU A 158 2.66 9.86 9.83
N ALA A 159 2.28 9.98 11.10
CA ALA A 159 2.90 10.88 12.06
C ALA A 159 4.35 10.48 12.38
N SER A 160 4.66 9.18 12.42
CA SER A 160 6.01 8.69 12.74
C SER A 160 7.04 8.99 11.65
N ILE A 161 6.62 9.19 10.39
CA ILE A 161 7.55 9.39 9.26
C ILE A 161 8.49 10.57 9.52
N ASN A 162 7.96 11.72 9.93
CA ASN A 162 8.79 12.92 10.14
C ASN A 162 9.78 12.72 11.29
N HIS A 163 9.36 12.07 12.37
CA HIS A 163 10.25 11.77 13.50
C HIS A 163 11.39 10.82 13.09
N PHE A 164 11.12 9.80 12.29
CA PHE A 164 12.19 8.95 11.74
C PHE A 164 13.12 9.70 10.79
N LEU A 165 12.63 10.67 10.02
CA LEU A 165 13.46 11.51 9.16
C LEU A 165 14.37 12.43 9.97
N GLU A 166 13.86 13.09 11.01
CA GLU A 166 14.66 13.90 11.95
C GLU A 166 15.70 13.04 12.68
N ALA A 167 15.38 11.76 12.94
CA ALA A 167 16.31 10.79 13.50
C ALA A 167 17.30 10.18 12.46
N ASN A 168 17.23 10.59 11.18
CA ASN A 168 17.97 9.99 10.07
C ASN A 168 17.79 8.45 9.94
N SER A 169 16.68 7.92 10.43
CA SER A 169 16.31 6.50 10.40
C SER A 169 15.51 6.19 9.13
N LEU A 170 16.15 6.35 7.97
CA LEU A 170 15.50 6.29 6.66
C LEU A 170 14.74 4.98 6.40
N THR A 171 15.28 3.83 6.81
CA THR A 171 14.62 2.53 6.66
C THR A 171 13.28 2.47 7.41
N LYS A 172 13.25 2.98 8.65
CA LYS A 172 12.00 3.06 9.44
C LYS A 172 11.03 4.08 8.85
N ALA A 173 11.53 5.20 8.33
CA ALA A 173 10.72 6.22 7.67
C ALA A 173 10.05 5.68 6.39
N ALA A 174 10.79 4.93 5.56
CA ALA A 174 10.28 4.30 4.35
C ALA A 174 9.22 3.24 4.68
N GLU A 175 9.47 2.38 5.68
CA GLU A 175 8.49 1.39 6.14
C GLU A 175 7.22 2.06 6.64
N ALA A 176 7.35 3.09 7.49
CA ALA A 176 6.21 3.86 7.99
C ALA A 176 5.40 4.52 6.85
N ALA A 177 6.06 5.05 5.82
CA ALA A 177 5.41 5.61 4.65
C ALA A 177 4.63 4.56 3.85
N ILE A 178 5.18 3.36 3.67
CA ILE A 178 4.47 2.24 3.04
C ILE A 178 3.22 1.83 3.85
N GLN A 179 3.36 1.68 5.18
CA GLN A 179 2.23 1.33 6.05
C GLN A 179 1.14 2.42 6.07
N ALA A 180 1.54 3.69 5.96
CA ALA A 180 0.63 4.82 5.82
C ALA A 180 0.02 4.96 4.41
N LYS A 181 0.43 4.13 3.43
CA LYS A 181 0.05 4.22 2.01
C LYS A 181 0.49 5.54 1.33
N GLU A 182 1.53 6.17 1.86
CA GLU A 182 2.15 7.38 1.33
C GLU A 182 3.22 7.00 0.29
N TRP A 183 2.80 6.36 -0.81
CA TRP A 183 3.71 5.72 -1.77
C TRP A 183 4.68 6.68 -2.44
N SER A 184 4.25 7.90 -2.78
CA SER A 184 5.14 8.92 -3.34
C SER A 184 6.21 9.35 -2.35
N LYS A 185 5.86 9.46 -1.05
CA LYS A 185 6.82 9.77 0.01
C LYS A 185 7.76 8.59 0.27
N ALA A 186 7.26 7.36 0.23
CA ALA A 186 8.07 6.16 0.37
C ALA A 186 9.17 6.08 -0.72
N VAL A 187 8.84 6.40 -1.98
CA VAL A 187 9.83 6.48 -3.06
C VAL A 187 10.89 7.55 -2.78
N GLN A 188 10.48 8.77 -2.41
CA GLN A 188 11.41 9.86 -2.10
C GLN A 188 12.39 9.50 -0.97
N ILE A 189 11.91 8.77 0.03
CA ILE A 189 12.76 8.30 1.13
C ILE A 189 13.68 7.18 0.64
N ALA A 190 13.19 6.23 -0.16
CA ALA A 190 14.00 5.16 -0.73
C ALA A 190 15.13 5.70 -1.63
N ASP A 191 14.87 6.77 -2.39
CA ASP A 191 15.84 7.42 -3.28
C ASP A 191 17.09 7.97 -2.56
N VAL A 192 16.97 8.27 -1.26
CA VAL A 192 18.08 8.81 -0.47
C VAL A 192 18.77 7.74 0.40
N ILE A 193 18.30 6.49 0.39
CA ILE A 193 18.95 5.38 1.10
C ILE A 193 20.24 4.99 0.36
N GLN A 194 21.37 5.01 1.07
CA GLN A 194 22.68 4.73 0.48
C GLN A 194 22.94 3.24 0.24
N ASP A 195 22.32 2.36 1.02
CA ASP A 195 22.47 0.90 0.87
C ASP A 195 21.61 0.40 -0.30
N PRO A 196 22.23 -0.06 -1.41
CA PRO A 196 21.49 -0.47 -2.61
C PRO A 196 20.60 -1.71 -2.39
N GLN A 197 20.97 -2.59 -1.45
CA GLN A 197 20.16 -3.78 -1.16
C GLN A 197 18.86 -3.38 -0.44
N VAL A 198 18.96 -2.45 0.50
CA VAL A 198 17.81 -1.93 1.25
C VAL A 198 16.90 -1.11 0.34
N SER A 199 17.46 -0.22 -0.49
CA SER A 199 16.63 0.57 -1.43
C SER A 199 15.93 -0.30 -2.47
N SER A 200 16.62 -1.32 -3.00
CA SER A 200 16.04 -2.30 -3.94
C SER A 200 14.82 -3.04 -3.35
N ASP A 201 14.87 -3.46 -2.08
CA ASP A 201 13.71 -4.09 -1.42
C ASP A 201 12.50 -3.14 -1.39
N PHE A 202 12.71 -1.88 -0.99
CA PHE A 202 11.63 -0.88 -0.97
C PHE A 202 11.08 -0.62 -2.38
N TYR A 203 11.95 -0.44 -3.37
CA TYR A 203 11.53 -0.24 -4.75
C TYR A 203 10.68 -1.40 -5.26
N GLY A 204 11.06 -2.65 -5.01
CA GLY A 204 10.27 -3.81 -5.41
C GLY A 204 8.87 -3.85 -4.78
N ARG A 205 8.78 -3.54 -3.47
CA ARG A 205 7.49 -3.49 -2.75
C ARG A 205 6.60 -2.35 -3.24
N ILE A 206 7.17 -1.18 -3.50
CA ILE A 206 6.42 -0.01 -4.00
C ILE A 206 6.01 -0.23 -5.47
N ALA A 207 6.88 -0.82 -6.29
CA ALA A 207 6.58 -1.19 -7.67
C ALA A 207 5.40 -2.16 -7.74
N ALA A 208 5.37 -3.16 -6.85
CA ALA A 208 4.25 -4.10 -6.75
C ALA A 208 2.92 -3.40 -6.46
N HIS A 209 2.93 -2.34 -5.64
CA HIS A 209 1.73 -1.52 -5.45
C HIS A 209 1.30 -0.83 -6.75
N TYR A 210 2.20 -0.08 -7.40
CA TYR A 210 1.86 0.62 -8.64
C TYR A 210 1.42 -0.33 -9.77
N ALA A 211 1.97 -1.54 -9.82
CA ALA A 211 1.53 -2.59 -10.73
C ALA A 211 0.05 -2.98 -10.47
N THR A 212 -0.35 -3.10 -9.19
CA THR A 212 -1.74 -3.43 -8.85
C THR A 212 -2.73 -2.29 -9.07
N THR A 213 -2.27 -1.04 -9.09
CA THR A 213 -3.09 0.15 -9.36
C THR A 213 -3.03 0.60 -10.82
N GLU A 214 -2.43 -0.21 -11.70
CA GLU A 214 -2.28 0.04 -13.14
C GLU A 214 -1.46 1.30 -13.50
N GLU A 215 -0.61 1.77 -12.59
CA GLU A 215 0.39 2.80 -12.86
C GLU A 215 1.67 2.16 -13.42
N LEU A 216 1.54 1.48 -14.56
CA LEU A 216 2.56 0.56 -15.08
C LEU A 216 3.91 1.23 -15.34
N ASP A 217 3.93 2.47 -15.85
CA ASP A 217 5.17 3.21 -16.10
C ASP A 217 5.98 3.47 -14.81
N ARG A 218 5.29 3.76 -13.71
CA ARG A 218 5.94 3.94 -12.40
C ARG A 218 6.44 2.61 -11.85
N ALA A 219 5.66 1.55 -12.03
CA ALA A 219 6.04 0.21 -11.63
C ALA A 219 7.27 -0.28 -12.40
N GLU A 220 7.32 -0.09 -13.74
CA GLU A 220 8.48 -0.42 -14.57
C GLU A 220 9.73 0.26 -14.02
N ARG A 221 9.71 1.59 -13.87
CA ARG A 221 10.87 2.35 -13.38
C ARG A 221 11.43 1.77 -12.08
N LEU A 222 10.56 1.53 -11.11
CA LEU A 222 10.94 1.04 -9.78
C LEU A 222 11.40 -0.42 -9.81
N TYR A 223 10.77 -1.29 -10.61
CA TYR A 223 11.24 -2.66 -10.80
C TYR A 223 12.63 -2.70 -11.44
N LEU A 224 12.90 -1.84 -12.44
CA LEU A 224 14.21 -1.75 -13.06
C LEU A 224 15.26 -1.22 -12.07
N GLU A 225 14.94 -0.18 -11.29
CA GLU A 225 15.80 0.32 -10.20
C GLU A 225 16.07 -0.76 -9.13
N ALA A 226 15.11 -1.65 -8.88
CA ALA A 226 15.25 -2.79 -7.98
C ALA A 226 16.02 -3.98 -8.58
N ASN A 227 16.40 -3.97 -9.86
CA ASN A 227 16.90 -5.13 -10.62
C ASN A 227 15.92 -6.32 -10.66
N LEU A 228 14.62 -6.02 -10.76
CA LEU A 228 13.51 -6.96 -10.83
C LEU A 228 12.87 -6.93 -12.24
N GLN A 229 13.69 -7.13 -13.27
CA GLN A 229 13.23 -7.02 -14.67
C GLN A 229 12.21 -8.10 -15.03
N LYS A 230 12.32 -9.29 -14.43
CA LYS A 230 11.37 -10.39 -14.65
C LYS A 230 9.99 -10.04 -14.12
N GLU A 231 9.92 -9.34 -13.00
CA GLU A 231 8.69 -8.84 -12.39
C GLU A 231 8.06 -7.74 -13.26
N ALA A 232 8.86 -6.83 -13.82
CA ALA A 232 8.39 -5.83 -14.77
C ALA A 232 7.78 -6.46 -16.04
N ILE A 233 8.47 -7.45 -16.63
CA ILE A 233 7.99 -8.20 -17.80
C ILE A 233 6.68 -8.94 -17.46
N ALA A 234 6.65 -9.66 -16.32
CA ALA A 234 5.48 -10.40 -15.88
C ALA A 234 4.28 -9.46 -15.61
N MET A 235 4.53 -8.27 -15.09
CA MET A 235 3.53 -7.22 -14.88
C MET A 235 2.88 -6.82 -16.21
N TYR A 236 3.66 -6.48 -17.25
CA TYR A 236 3.09 -6.12 -18.55
C TYR A 236 2.35 -7.29 -19.22
N ILE A 237 2.86 -8.52 -19.14
CA ILE A 237 2.19 -9.73 -19.62
C ILE A 237 0.82 -9.90 -18.94
N LYS A 238 0.76 -9.73 -17.61
CA LYS A 238 -0.48 -9.87 -16.84
C LYS A 238 -1.55 -8.85 -17.25
N HIS A 239 -1.14 -7.64 -17.60
CA HIS A 239 -2.05 -6.58 -18.05
C HIS A 239 -2.28 -6.56 -19.58
N ASN A 240 -1.76 -7.55 -20.32
CA ASN A 240 -1.85 -7.66 -21.79
C ASN A 240 -1.16 -6.51 -22.55
N HIS A 241 -0.14 -5.89 -21.95
CA HIS A 241 0.70 -4.88 -22.58
C HIS A 241 1.87 -5.54 -23.32
N TRP A 242 1.56 -6.20 -24.43
CA TRP A 242 2.52 -7.06 -25.13
C TRP A 242 3.70 -6.30 -25.75
N ALA A 243 3.48 -5.09 -26.27
CA ALA A 243 4.57 -4.30 -26.85
C ALA A 243 5.63 -3.93 -25.80
N ASP A 244 5.20 -3.52 -24.61
CA ASP A 244 6.08 -3.15 -23.50
C ASP A 244 6.79 -4.36 -22.92
N ALA A 245 6.05 -5.46 -22.71
CA ALA A 245 6.64 -6.73 -22.29
C ALA A 245 7.69 -7.23 -23.28
N TYR A 246 7.47 -7.08 -24.59
CA TYR A 246 8.39 -7.53 -25.63
C TYR A 246 9.67 -6.70 -25.60
N ARG A 247 9.53 -5.36 -25.54
CA ARG A 247 10.67 -4.43 -25.42
C ARG A 247 11.58 -4.81 -24.25
N LEU A 248 11.00 -4.98 -23.06
CA LEU A 248 11.78 -5.33 -21.86
C LEU A 248 12.37 -6.75 -21.94
N SER A 249 11.62 -7.71 -22.48
CA SER A 249 12.13 -9.07 -22.64
C SER A 249 13.31 -9.11 -23.59
N GLU A 250 13.23 -8.43 -24.74
CA GLU A 250 14.32 -8.40 -25.71
C GLU A 250 15.57 -7.70 -25.14
N GLU A 251 15.37 -6.63 -24.37
CA GLU A 251 16.46 -5.88 -23.73
C GLU A 251 17.18 -6.68 -22.64
N PHE A 252 16.44 -7.37 -21.76
CA PHE A 252 17.02 -7.99 -20.55
C PHE A 252 17.20 -9.51 -20.61
N LEU A 253 16.36 -10.22 -21.36
CA LEU A 253 16.43 -11.69 -21.52
C LEU A 253 17.11 -12.09 -22.85
N GLY A 254 17.08 -11.18 -23.83
CA GLY A 254 17.57 -11.44 -25.18
C GLY A 254 16.55 -12.18 -26.05
N LYS A 255 16.86 -12.26 -27.35
CA LYS A 255 15.92 -12.71 -28.38
C LYS A 255 15.45 -14.16 -28.20
N GLU A 256 16.36 -15.07 -27.85
CA GLU A 256 16.03 -16.50 -27.74
C GLU A 256 15.06 -16.78 -26.57
N GLU A 257 15.33 -16.22 -25.39
CA GLU A 257 14.45 -16.38 -24.22
C GLU A 257 13.13 -15.63 -24.42
N THR A 258 13.16 -14.44 -25.03
CA THR A 258 11.94 -13.69 -25.40
C THR A 258 11.06 -14.49 -26.34
N PHE A 259 11.65 -15.11 -27.37
CA PHE A 259 10.93 -15.93 -28.33
C PHE A 259 10.23 -17.09 -27.63
N ALA A 260 10.95 -17.86 -26.81
CA ALA A 260 10.39 -19.01 -26.08
C ALA A 260 9.26 -18.60 -25.12
N LEU A 261 9.42 -17.48 -24.41
CA LEU A 261 8.39 -16.94 -23.51
C LEU A 261 7.10 -16.58 -24.25
N TYR A 262 7.22 -15.89 -25.38
CA TYR A 262 6.09 -15.44 -26.18
C TYR A 262 5.40 -16.60 -26.90
N GLU A 263 6.16 -17.55 -27.44
CA GLU A 263 5.62 -18.75 -28.07
C GLU A 263 4.76 -19.55 -27.08
N ALA A 264 5.30 -19.85 -25.89
CA ALA A 264 4.58 -20.57 -24.85
C ALA A 264 3.30 -19.83 -24.40
N LYS A 265 3.37 -18.49 -24.26
CA LYS A 265 2.20 -17.71 -23.86
C LYS A 265 1.14 -17.62 -24.97
N ALA A 266 1.56 -17.51 -26.23
CA ALA A 266 0.66 -17.51 -27.38
C ALA A 266 -0.09 -18.85 -27.49
N GLU A 267 0.60 -19.98 -27.30
CA GLU A 267 -0.02 -21.31 -27.27
C GLU A 267 -1.04 -21.46 -26.13
N GLU A 268 -0.74 -20.93 -24.94
CA GLU A 268 -1.68 -20.91 -23.81
C GLU A 268 -2.95 -20.11 -24.16
N LEU A 269 -2.79 -18.94 -24.79
CA LEU A 269 -3.90 -18.08 -25.20
C LEU A 269 -4.72 -18.71 -26.34
N GLU A 270 -4.07 -19.40 -27.28
CA GLU A 270 -4.73 -20.20 -28.33
C GLU A 270 -5.63 -21.28 -27.69
N GLN A 271 -5.12 -22.02 -26.70
CA GLN A 271 -5.89 -23.06 -26.00
C GLN A 271 -7.08 -22.48 -25.20
N GLN A 272 -6.97 -21.23 -24.74
CA GLN A 272 -8.06 -20.50 -24.08
C GLN A 272 -9.07 -19.90 -25.07
N GLY A 273 -8.84 -19.99 -26.38
CA GLY A 273 -9.66 -19.37 -27.42
C GLY A 273 -9.47 -17.85 -27.55
N ARG A 274 -8.45 -17.27 -26.89
CA ARG A 274 -8.09 -15.85 -26.96
C ARG A 274 -7.24 -15.57 -28.21
N TYR A 275 -7.80 -15.84 -29.37
CA TYR A 275 -7.06 -15.79 -30.65
C TYR A 275 -6.46 -14.43 -30.98
N ALA A 276 -7.15 -13.33 -30.67
CA ALA A 276 -6.65 -11.97 -30.96
C ALA A 276 -5.38 -11.64 -30.16
N ASP A 277 -5.32 -12.07 -28.90
CA ASP A 277 -4.12 -11.89 -28.07
C ASP A 277 -3.00 -12.82 -28.56
N ALA A 278 -3.30 -14.10 -28.81
CA ALA A 278 -2.33 -15.05 -29.35
C ALA A 278 -1.71 -14.59 -30.67
N GLU A 279 -2.51 -14.00 -31.57
CA GLU A 279 -2.03 -13.37 -32.80
C GLU A 279 -1.00 -12.28 -32.52
N GLN A 280 -1.30 -11.36 -31.60
CA GLN A 280 -0.38 -10.26 -31.27
C GLN A 280 0.99 -10.79 -30.81
N LEU A 281 0.99 -11.84 -29.97
CA LEU A 281 2.23 -12.48 -29.53
C LEU A 281 2.96 -13.20 -30.67
N TYR A 282 2.26 -13.98 -31.50
CA TYR A 282 2.89 -14.67 -32.64
C TYR A 282 3.48 -13.68 -33.64
N VAL A 283 2.77 -12.60 -33.93
CA VAL A 283 3.23 -11.54 -34.83
C VAL A 283 4.44 -10.80 -34.25
N SER A 284 4.47 -10.51 -32.94
CA SER A 284 5.58 -9.79 -32.33
C SER A 284 6.91 -10.57 -32.40
N ILE A 285 6.86 -11.91 -32.37
CA ILE A 285 8.03 -12.78 -32.57
C ILE A 285 8.25 -13.20 -34.03
N GLY A 286 7.52 -12.62 -34.99
CA GLY A 286 7.67 -12.90 -36.42
C GLY A 286 7.09 -14.24 -36.90
N MET A 287 6.26 -14.91 -36.09
CA MET A 287 5.59 -16.17 -36.43
C MET A 287 4.20 -15.95 -37.07
N SER A 288 4.11 -15.07 -38.07
CA SER A 288 2.85 -14.80 -38.79
C SER A 288 2.23 -16.06 -39.40
N ASN A 289 3.06 -17.00 -39.89
CA ASN A 289 2.59 -18.30 -40.38
C ASN A 289 1.88 -19.13 -39.29
N ARG A 290 2.37 -19.09 -38.04
CA ARG A 290 1.74 -19.79 -36.91
C ARG A 290 0.41 -19.15 -36.55
N ALA A 291 0.32 -17.82 -36.57
CA ALA A 291 -0.94 -17.09 -36.39
C ALA A 291 -1.98 -17.45 -37.48
N VAL A 292 -1.56 -17.52 -38.74
CA VAL A 292 -2.43 -17.96 -39.85
C VAL A 292 -2.92 -19.39 -39.63
N MET A 293 -2.03 -20.31 -39.25
CA MET A 293 -2.40 -21.70 -38.96
C MET A 293 -3.39 -21.81 -37.79
N MET A 294 -3.20 -21.02 -36.74
CA MET A 294 -4.10 -20.95 -35.59
C MET A 294 -5.53 -20.57 -36.02
N TYR A 295 -5.70 -19.48 -36.77
CA TYR A 295 -7.03 -19.07 -37.24
C TYR A 295 -7.66 -20.07 -38.21
N ARG A 296 -6.84 -20.70 -39.05
CA ARG A 296 -7.30 -21.77 -39.94
C ARG A 296 -7.86 -22.96 -39.14
N ASN A 297 -7.17 -23.39 -38.08
CA ASN A 297 -7.64 -24.49 -37.22
C ASN A 297 -8.91 -24.12 -36.45
N ALA A 298 -9.13 -22.82 -36.19
CA ALA A 298 -10.33 -22.30 -35.55
C ALA A 298 -11.48 -21.98 -36.54
N GLU A 299 -11.33 -22.32 -37.83
CA GLU A 299 -12.29 -22.03 -38.92
C GLU A 299 -12.62 -20.52 -39.08
N ARG A 300 -11.74 -19.63 -38.63
CA ARG A 300 -11.89 -18.17 -38.72
C ARG A 300 -11.28 -17.64 -40.02
N ASN A 301 -11.96 -17.89 -41.13
CA ASN A 301 -11.45 -17.62 -42.48
C ASN A 301 -11.20 -16.12 -42.77
N ASP A 302 -12.02 -15.22 -42.22
CA ASP A 302 -11.84 -13.78 -42.40
C ASP A 302 -10.51 -13.30 -41.80
N ASP A 303 -10.13 -13.81 -40.62
CA ASP A 303 -8.85 -13.51 -39.98
C ASP A 303 -7.67 -14.10 -40.76
N VAL A 304 -7.84 -15.32 -41.29
CA VAL A 304 -6.83 -15.94 -42.17
C VAL A 304 -6.57 -15.05 -43.38
N ILE A 305 -7.61 -14.58 -44.07
CA ILE A 305 -7.47 -13.68 -45.23
C ILE A 305 -6.74 -12.40 -44.81
N ARG A 306 -7.16 -11.75 -43.71
CA ARG A 306 -6.53 -10.53 -43.20
C ARG A 306 -5.03 -10.71 -42.95
N LEU A 307 -4.64 -11.78 -42.26
CA LEU A 307 -3.23 -12.05 -41.95
C LEU A 307 -2.42 -12.43 -43.20
N VAL A 308 -3.00 -13.20 -44.11
CA VAL A 308 -2.33 -13.55 -45.38
C VAL A 308 -2.16 -12.30 -46.24
N GLU A 309 -3.16 -11.44 -46.36
CA GLU A 309 -3.04 -10.18 -47.09
C GLU A 309 -1.96 -9.27 -46.49
N GLN A 310 -1.87 -9.21 -45.16
CA GLN A 310 -0.91 -8.35 -44.46
C GLN A 310 0.53 -8.86 -44.50
N TYR A 311 0.75 -10.16 -44.32
CA TYR A 311 2.10 -10.74 -44.12
C TYR A 311 2.56 -11.69 -45.23
N HIS A 312 1.63 -12.24 -46.02
CA HIS A 312 1.88 -13.32 -46.99
C HIS A 312 1.09 -13.11 -48.30
N GLY A 313 1.12 -11.89 -48.85
CA GLY A 313 0.27 -11.50 -49.98
C GLY A 313 0.44 -12.39 -51.22
N GLU A 314 1.60 -13.02 -51.38
CA GLU A 314 1.88 -14.02 -52.41
C GLU A 314 0.98 -15.27 -52.33
N HIS A 315 0.45 -15.57 -51.14
CA HIS A 315 -0.41 -16.73 -50.88
C HIS A 315 -1.91 -16.37 -50.84
N LEU A 316 -2.27 -15.10 -51.08
CA LEU A 316 -3.66 -14.64 -50.99
C LEU A 316 -4.58 -15.33 -52.01
N GLN A 317 -4.14 -15.42 -53.27
CA GLN A 317 -4.91 -16.08 -54.33
C GLN A 317 -5.15 -17.56 -54.04
N ASP A 318 -4.11 -18.28 -53.62
CA ASP A 318 -4.20 -19.70 -53.25
C ASP A 318 -5.11 -19.91 -52.03
N THR A 319 -5.09 -18.96 -51.09
CA THR A 319 -5.97 -18.98 -49.91
C THR A 319 -7.44 -18.86 -50.30
N HIS A 320 -7.79 -17.88 -51.13
CA HIS A 320 -9.16 -17.73 -51.65
C HIS A 320 -9.61 -18.95 -52.46
N LYS A 321 -8.73 -19.52 -53.27
CA LYS A 321 -9.05 -20.74 -54.04
C LYS A 321 -9.38 -21.92 -53.14
N ARG A 322 -8.60 -22.14 -52.08
CA ARG A 322 -8.88 -23.20 -51.08
C ARG A 322 -10.22 -22.97 -50.37
N LEU A 323 -10.51 -21.73 -49.96
CA LEU A 323 -11.79 -21.39 -49.32
C LEU A 323 -12.98 -21.63 -50.26
N GLY A 324 -12.82 -21.32 -51.55
CA GLY A 324 -13.80 -21.64 -52.59
C GLY A 324 -14.10 -23.14 -52.67
N MET A 325 -13.06 -23.99 -52.66
CA MET A 325 -13.21 -25.45 -52.63
C MET A 325 -13.93 -25.94 -51.38
N GLU A 326 -13.59 -25.40 -50.20
CA GLU A 326 -14.25 -25.77 -48.93
C GLU A 326 -15.74 -25.40 -48.91
N HIS A 327 -16.11 -24.22 -49.44
CA HIS A 327 -17.51 -23.83 -49.57
C HIS A 327 -18.26 -24.67 -50.61
N GLU A 328 -17.61 -25.04 -51.71
CA GLU A 328 -18.17 -25.92 -52.72
C GLU A 328 -18.49 -27.32 -52.16
N GLU A 329 -17.59 -27.88 -51.35
CA GLU A 329 -17.80 -29.16 -50.66
C GLU A 329 -18.97 -29.11 -49.65
N ARG A 330 -19.13 -27.98 -48.94
CA ARG A 330 -20.26 -27.73 -48.03
C ARG A 330 -21.58 -27.47 -48.77
N GLY A 331 -21.52 -27.17 -50.07
CA GLY A 331 -22.68 -26.84 -50.90
C GLY A 331 -23.06 -25.36 -50.91
N ASP A 332 -22.26 -24.49 -50.31
CA ASP A 332 -22.47 -23.04 -50.27
C ASP A 332 -21.96 -22.38 -51.57
N LEU A 333 -22.55 -22.78 -52.70
CA LEU A 333 -22.05 -22.45 -54.05
C LEU A 333 -21.90 -20.93 -54.29
N ARG A 334 -22.71 -20.11 -53.63
CA ARG A 334 -22.65 -18.65 -53.76
C ARG A 334 -21.43 -18.04 -53.08
N LEU A 335 -21.06 -18.56 -51.90
CA LEU A 335 -19.83 -18.17 -51.20
C LEU A 335 -18.60 -18.71 -51.93
N ALA A 336 -18.69 -19.95 -52.44
CA ALA A 336 -17.64 -20.52 -53.28
C ALA A 336 -17.38 -19.69 -54.55
N GLU A 337 -18.43 -19.23 -55.24
CA GLU A 337 -18.30 -18.31 -56.38
C GLU A 337 -17.55 -17.03 -55.98
N GLU A 338 -17.92 -16.40 -54.87
CA GLU A 338 -17.27 -15.17 -54.40
C GLU A 338 -15.78 -15.38 -54.14
N GLU A 339 -15.41 -16.46 -53.45
CA GLU A 339 -14.01 -16.78 -53.15
C GLU A 339 -13.20 -17.15 -54.40
N TYR A 340 -13.78 -17.92 -55.33
CA TYR A 340 -13.11 -18.21 -56.61
C TYR A 340 -12.89 -16.97 -57.47
N LEU A 341 -13.84 -16.02 -57.46
CA LEU A 341 -13.68 -14.73 -58.15
C LEU A 341 -12.57 -13.89 -57.51
N LYS A 342 -12.50 -13.82 -56.17
CA LYS A 342 -11.40 -13.16 -55.44
C LYS A 342 -10.05 -13.81 -55.74
N ALA A 343 -10.00 -15.14 -55.92
CA ALA A 343 -8.82 -15.87 -56.35
C ALA A 343 -8.43 -15.63 -57.83
N GLY A 344 -9.31 -14.99 -58.62
CA GLY A 344 -9.16 -14.85 -60.06
C GLY A 344 -9.40 -16.14 -60.86
N ASP A 345 -9.87 -17.21 -60.21
CA ASP A 345 -10.14 -18.53 -60.83
C ASP A 345 -11.61 -18.63 -61.29
N VAL A 346 -11.99 -17.76 -62.23
CA VAL A 346 -13.34 -17.74 -62.82
C VAL A 346 -13.70 -19.10 -63.44
N LYS A 347 -12.70 -19.84 -63.93
CA LYS A 347 -12.89 -21.16 -64.53
C LYS A 347 -13.34 -22.19 -63.49
N ALA A 348 -12.75 -22.20 -62.29
CA ALA A 348 -13.21 -23.05 -61.19
C ALA A 348 -14.66 -22.73 -60.81
N ALA A 349 -15.01 -21.45 -60.65
CA ALA A 349 -16.38 -21.03 -60.32
C ALA A 349 -17.42 -21.45 -61.37
N ILE A 350 -17.10 -21.35 -62.67
CA ILE A 350 -17.99 -21.81 -63.75
C ILE A 350 -18.13 -23.34 -63.72
N ASN A 351 -17.03 -24.08 -63.51
CA ASN A 351 -17.05 -25.53 -63.51
C ASN A 351 -17.85 -26.09 -62.32
N MET A 352 -17.72 -25.50 -61.13
CA MET A 352 -18.53 -25.84 -59.95
C MET A 352 -20.04 -25.86 -60.28
N TYR A 353 -20.57 -24.77 -60.84
CA TYR A 353 -22.00 -24.71 -61.21
C TYR A 353 -22.38 -25.71 -62.30
N ARG A 354 -21.46 -26.02 -63.24
CA ARG A 354 -21.71 -27.02 -64.29
C ARG A 354 -21.80 -28.43 -63.70
N GLU A 355 -20.94 -28.77 -62.75
CA GLU A 355 -20.94 -30.08 -62.08
C GLU A 355 -22.20 -30.30 -61.24
N LYS A 356 -22.75 -29.24 -60.65
CA LYS A 356 -24.04 -29.25 -59.94
C LYS A 356 -25.26 -29.07 -60.85
N GLU A 357 -25.07 -29.10 -62.17
CA GLU A 357 -26.10 -28.90 -63.22
C GLU A 357 -26.87 -27.55 -63.16
N MET A 358 -26.29 -26.53 -62.50
CA MET A 358 -26.83 -25.18 -62.42
C MET A 358 -26.38 -24.33 -63.62
N TRP A 359 -26.88 -24.70 -64.81
CA TRP A 359 -26.45 -24.12 -66.09
C TRP A 359 -26.75 -22.62 -66.25
N THR A 360 -27.79 -22.12 -65.59
CA THR A 360 -28.16 -20.69 -65.60
C THR A 360 -27.10 -19.83 -64.96
N ASP A 361 -26.58 -20.26 -63.80
CA ASP A 361 -25.56 -19.55 -63.03
C ASP A 361 -24.18 -19.70 -63.67
N ALA A 362 -23.85 -20.89 -64.17
CA ALA A 362 -22.65 -21.10 -64.97
C ALA A 362 -22.61 -20.18 -66.21
N TYR A 363 -23.75 -20.01 -66.90
CA TYR A 363 -23.85 -19.10 -68.05
C TYR A 363 -23.79 -17.62 -67.65
N ARG A 364 -24.46 -17.24 -66.54
CA ARG A 364 -24.38 -15.89 -65.98
C ARG A 364 -22.93 -15.51 -65.74
N LEU A 365 -22.20 -16.36 -65.02
CA LEU A 365 -20.82 -16.12 -64.62
C LEU A 365 -19.86 -16.10 -65.82
N ALA A 366 -20.02 -17.05 -66.75
CA ALA A 366 -19.25 -17.07 -67.99
C ALA A 366 -19.44 -15.80 -68.82
N ARG A 367 -20.64 -15.18 -68.79
CA ARG A 367 -20.94 -13.96 -69.53
C ARG A 367 -20.44 -12.69 -68.82
N SER A 368 -20.53 -12.63 -67.49
CA SER A 368 -20.13 -11.43 -66.74
C SER A 368 -18.62 -11.36 -66.51
N GLU A 369 -18.03 -12.44 -65.99
CA GLU A 369 -16.63 -12.48 -65.53
C GLU A 369 -15.73 -13.38 -66.40
N GLY A 370 -16.32 -14.22 -67.27
CA GLY A 370 -15.58 -15.16 -68.11
C GLY A 370 -15.04 -14.56 -69.41
N GLY A 371 -13.92 -15.13 -69.90
CA GLY A 371 -13.32 -14.78 -71.19
C GLY A 371 -14.11 -15.26 -72.40
N GLU A 372 -13.68 -14.89 -73.61
CA GLU A 372 -14.37 -15.28 -74.86
C GLU A 372 -14.51 -16.81 -75.03
N GLN A 373 -13.59 -17.59 -74.48
CA GLN A 373 -13.60 -19.06 -74.56
C GLN A 373 -14.67 -19.67 -73.66
N GLU A 374 -14.76 -19.21 -72.41
CA GLU A 374 -15.76 -19.62 -71.42
C GLU A 374 -17.17 -19.26 -71.89
N GLN A 375 -17.33 -18.09 -72.53
CA GLN A 375 -18.61 -17.67 -73.13
C GLN A 375 -19.05 -18.56 -74.30
N LYS A 376 -18.13 -18.95 -75.19
CA LYS A 376 -18.43 -19.86 -76.31
C LYS A 376 -18.81 -21.25 -75.80
N GLN A 377 -18.11 -21.75 -74.77
CA GLN A 377 -18.35 -23.07 -74.19
C GLN A 377 -19.66 -23.13 -73.39
N ALA A 378 -20.00 -22.07 -72.65
CA ALA A 378 -21.28 -21.96 -71.94
C ALA A 378 -22.49 -21.86 -72.89
N LYS A 379 -22.37 -21.15 -74.02
CA LYS A 379 -23.40 -21.09 -75.08
C LYS A 379 -23.66 -22.45 -75.73
N TYR A 380 -22.60 -23.20 -76.05
CA TYR A 380 -22.71 -24.52 -76.67
C TYR A 380 -23.42 -25.53 -75.76
N ASN A 381 -23.07 -25.56 -74.47
CA ASN A 381 -23.65 -26.51 -73.50
C ASN A 381 -25.13 -26.21 -73.18
N ARG A 382 -25.54 -24.94 -73.13
CA ARG A 382 -26.95 -24.55 -72.93
C ARG A 382 -27.83 -24.96 -74.10
N ASN A 383 -27.34 -24.84 -75.33
CA ASN A 383 -28.11 -25.14 -76.54
C ASN A 383 -28.30 -26.65 -76.77
N ASN A 384 -27.39 -27.50 -76.28
CA ASN A 384 -27.45 -28.96 -76.45
C ASN A 384 -28.29 -29.72 -75.40
N LYS A 385 -28.73 -29.07 -74.29
CA LYS A 385 -29.59 -29.70 -73.26
C LYS A 385 -31.02 -29.13 -73.17
N ASN A 386 -31.31 -28.06 -73.93
CA ASN A 386 -32.68 -27.54 -74.10
C ASN A 386 -33.43 -28.21 -75.27
N GLN A 387 -32.87 -29.28 -75.83
CA GLN A 387 -33.53 -30.30 -76.65
C GLN A 387 -33.70 -31.55 -75.80
#